data_AF-A0A7U3ZQU3-F1
#
_entry.id   AF-A0A7U3ZQU3-F1
#
_cell.length_a   1.000
_cell.length_b   1.000
_cell.length_c   1.000
_cell.angle_alpha   90.00
_cell.angle_beta   90.00
_cell.angle_gamma   90.00
#
_symmetry.space_group_name_H-M   'P 1'
#
loop_
_entity.id
_entity.type
_entity.pdbx_description
1 polymer ?
#
loop_
_entity_poly.entity_id
_entity_poly.type
_entity_poly.pdbx_seq_one_letter_code
_entity_poly.pdbx_strand_id
1 'polypeptide(L)' 'MLSTTIRKESVIESLRDLPERVSVDEIIERIIVIAKLDEALEQAASGKVYSHDTVMNQAKEWIKR' A
#
# COMPACT_ATOMS: atom_id res chain seq x y z
N MET A 1 7.72 -4.38 -14.00
CA MET A 1 8.56 -3.49 -13.17
C MET A 1 7.63 -2.66 -12.30
N LEU A 2 7.79 -2.68 -10.98
CA LEU A 2 7.08 -1.78 -10.09
C LEU A 2 7.60 -0.35 -10.36
N SER A 3 6.84 0.44 -11.10
CA SER A 3 7.12 1.86 -11.33
C SER A 3 6.14 2.68 -10.50
N THR A 4 6.13 2.46 -9.19
CA THR A 4 5.28 3.22 -8.26
C THR A 4 6.07 4.44 -7.76
N THR A 5 5.46 5.62 -7.88
CA THR A 5 6.05 6.88 -7.40
C THR A 5 5.61 7.12 -5.97
N ILE A 6 6.50 7.66 -5.14
CA ILE A 6 6.27 7.89 -3.72
C ILE A 6 6.87 9.25 -3.34
N ARG A 7 6.21 9.95 -2.42
CA ARG A 7 6.70 11.22 -1.86
C ARG A 7 7.91 10.98 -0.96
N LYS A 8 8.99 11.73 -1.19
CA LYS A 8 10.24 11.64 -0.42
C LYS A 8 10.00 11.85 1.07
N GLU A 9 9.15 12.80 1.41
CA GLU A 9 8.81 13.18 2.79
C GLU A 9 8.16 12.01 3.53
N SER A 10 7.26 11.27 2.87
CA SER A 10 6.62 10.07 3.42
C SER A 10 7.65 8.98 3.74
N VAL A 11 8.70 8.82 2.91
CA VAL A 11 9.80 7.90 3.22
C VAL A 11 10.51 8.35 4.49
N ILE A 12 10.98 9.60 4.53
CA ILE A 12 11.76 10.12 5.65
C ILE A 12 10.99 9.99 6.97
N GLU A 13 9.70 10.34 6.96
CA GLU A 13 8.85 10.21 8.13
C GLU A 13 8.69 8.76 8.57
N SER A 14 8.51 7.82 7.64
CA SER A 14 8.37 6.40 7.95
C SER A 14 9.60 5.75 8.57
N LEU A 15 10.79 6.36 8.40
CA LEU A 15 12.04 5.90 8.98
C LEU A 15 12.26 6.41 10.42
N ARG A 16 11.51 7.44 10.87
CA ARG A 16 11.70 8.07 12.20
C ARG A 16 11.43 7.12 13.35
N ASP A 17 10.46 6.22 13.18
CA ASP A 17 10.02 5.28 14.21
C ASP A 17 10.68 3.90 14.07
N LEU A 18 11.71 3.77 13.22
CA LEU A 18 12.42 2.52 13.05
C LEU A 18 13.37 2.24 14.23
N PRO A 19 13.54 0.97 14.61
CA PRO A 19 14.57 0.58 15.57
C PRO A 19 15.97 0.88 15.02
N GLU A 20 16.95 0.98 15.91
CA GLU A 20 18.36 1.22 15.56
C GLU A 20 18.92 0.17 14.57
N ARG A 21 18.36 -1.05 14.59
CA ARG A 21 18.64 -2.11 13.63
C ARG A 21 17.35 -2.63 13.04
N VAL A 22 17.29 -2.61 11.72
CA VAL A 22 16.16 -3.11 10.91
C VAL A 22 16.75 -3.80 9.69
N SER A 23 16.07 -4.82 9.18
CA SER A 23 16.51 -5.49 7.95
C SER A 23 16.22 -4.65 6.72
N VAL A 24 17.00 -4.86 5.66
CA VAL A 24 16.75 -4.19 4.37
C VAL A 24 15.39 -4.60 3.79
N ASP A 25 15.00 -5.85 3.96
CA ASP A 25 13.72 -6.38 3.48
C ASP A 25 12.52 -5.68 4.14
N GLU A 26 12.57 -5.44 5.45
CA GLU A 26 11.52 -4.69 6.17
C GLU A 26 11.43 -3.23 5.70
N ILE A 27 12.57 -2.59 5.41
CA ILE A 27 12.58 -1.23 4.84
C ILE A 27 11.90 -1.23 3.47
N ILE A 28 12.26 -2.18 2.60
CA ILE A 28 11.69 -2.30 1.26
C ILE A 28 10.18 -2.55 1.33
N GLU A 29 9.74 -3.49 2.17
CA GLU A 29 8.32 -3.80 2.35
C GLU A 29 7.55 -2.56 2.83
N ARG A 30 8.07 -1.85 3.83
CA ARG A 30 7.48 -0.60 4.32
C ARG A 30 7.34 0.44 3.22
N ILE A 31 8.38 0.66 2.41
CA ILE A 31 8.34 1.59 1.28
C ILE A 31 7.27 1.18 0.25
N ILE A 32 7.16 -0.10 -0.06
CA ILE A 32 6.13 -0.63 -0.98
C ILE A 32 4.72 -0.35 -0.45
N VAL A 33 4.49 -0.56 0.85
CA VAL A 33 3.19 -0.27 1.49
C VAL A 33 2.84 1.21 1.40
N ILE A 34 3.80 2.11 1.68
CA ILE A 34 3.60 3.56 1.57
C ILE A 34 3.23 3.95 0.14
N ALA A 35 3.96 3.42 -0.84
CA ALA A 35 3.71 3.72 -2.24
C ALA A 35 2.30 3.26 -2.69
N LYS A 36 1.87 2.07 -2.24
CA LYS A 36 0.51 1.57 -2.49
C LYS A 36 -0.57 2.38 -1.80
N LEU A 37 -0.29 2.90 -0.61
CA LEU A 37 -1.24 3.73 0.13
C LEU A 37 -1.44 5.08 -0.57
N ASP A 38 -0.35 5.72 -1.01
CA ASP A 38 -0.42 6.96 -1.79
C ASP A 38 -1.26 6.74 -3.07
N GLU A 39 -1.01 5.65 -3.80
CA GLU A 39 -1.81 5.29 -4.98
C GLU A 39 -3.29 5.04 -4.62
N ALA A 40 -3.57 4.32 -3.54
CA ALA A 40 -4.93 4.03 -3.10
C ALA A 40 -5.70 5.31 -2.71
N LEU A 41 -5.02 6.30 -2.10
CA LEU A 41 -5.62 7.58 -1.77
C LEU A 41 -5.99 8.37 -3.03
N GLU A 42 -5.13 8.38 -4.05
CA GLU A 42 -5.42 9.01 -5.35
C GLU A 42 -6.58 8.31 -6.08
N GLN A 43 -6.61 6.98 -6.04
CA GLN A 43 -7.72 6.18 -6.58
C GLN A 43 -9.03 6.51 -5.86
N ALA A 44 -9.02 6.58 -4.53
CA ALA A 44 -10.19 6.93 -3.75
C ALA A 44 -10.70 8.35 -4.07
N ALA A 45 -9.79 9.33 -4.14
CA ALA A 45 -10.14 10.71 -4.48
C ALA A 45 -10.71 10.85 -5.91
N SER A 46 -10.27 10.01 -6.84
CA SER A 46 -10.78 9.95 -8.22
C SER A 46 -12.02 9.06 -8.41
N GLY A 47 -12.58 8.51 -7.33
CA GLY A 47 -13.76 7.65 -7.36
C GLY A 47 -13.49 6.24 -7.91
N LYS A 48 -12.23 5.84 -8.08
CA LYS A 48 -11.81 4.49 -8.48
C LYS A 48 -11.87 3.53 -7.29
N VAL A 49 -13.07 3.34 -6.75
CA VAL A 49 -13.34 2.47 -5.58
C VAL A 49 -14.32 1.38 -5.94
N TYR A 50 -14.28 0.27 -5.20
CA TYR A 50 -15.26 -0.80 -5.29
C TYR A 50 -16.29 -0.67 -4.18
N SER A 51 -17.55 -0.99 -4.46
CA SER A 51 -18.58 -1.10 -3.42
C SER A 51 -18.33 -2.31 -2.54
N HIS A 52 -18.86 -2.27 -1.32
CA HIS A 52 -18.81 -3.41 -0.40
C HIS A 52 -19.34 -4.70 -1.06
N ASP A 53 -20.48 -4.63 -1.76
CA ASP A 53 -21.08 -5.80 -2.42
C ASP A 53 -20.17 -6.39 -3.50
N THR A 54 -19.51 -5.53 -4.30
CA THR A 54 -18.56 -5.99 -5.32
C THR A 54 -17.37 -6.72 -4.68
N VAL A 55 -16.80 -6.16 -3.62
CA VAL A 55 -15.68 -6.78 -2.89
C VAL A 55 -16.10 -8.12 -2.26
N MET A 56 -17.28 -8.16 -1.62
CA MET A 56 -17.79 -9.39 -1.00
C MET A 56 -18.04 -10.51 -2.00
N ASN A 57 -18.49 -10.19 -3.22
CA ASN A 57 -18.67 -11.17 -4.27
C ASN A 57 -17.32 -11.72 -4.78
N GLN A 58 -16.31 -10.87 -4.94
CA GLN A 58 -14.96 -11.31 -5.32
C GLN A 58 -14.32 -12.20 -4.25
N ALA A 59 -14.43 -11.82 -2.97
CA ALA A 59 -13.87 -12.57 -1.86
C ALA A 59 -14.46 -13.99 -1.76
N LYS A 60 -15.76 -14.16 -2.01
CA LYS A 60 -16.42 -15.48 -2.04
C LYS A 60 -15.82 -16.41 -3.10
N GLU A 61 -15.41 -15.89 -4.25
CA GLU A 61 -14.79 -16.69 -5.31
C GLU A 61 -13.35 -17.11 -4.97
N TRP A 62 -12.63 -16.32 -4.17
CA TRP A 62 -11.28 -16.67 -3.72
C TRP A 62 -11.30 -17.76 -2.65
N ILE A 63 -12.26 -17.72 -1.73
CA ILE A 63 -12.40 -18.70 -0.64
C ILE A 63 -12.89 -20.07 -1.14
N LYS A 64 -13.48 -20.14 -2.34
CA LYS A 64 -13.88 -21.40 -2.98
C LYS A 64 -12.71 -22.20 -3.59
N ARG A 65 -11.52 -21.59 -3.70
CA ARG A 65 -10.29 -22.25 -4.16
C ARG A 65 -9.50 -22.81 -2.99
#